data_AF-A0A2W2AZZ7-F1
#
_entry.id   AF-A0A2W2AZZ7-F1
#
_cell.length_a   1.000
_cell.length_b   1.000
_cell.length_c   1.000
_cell.angle_alpha   90.00
_cell.angle_beta   90.00
_cell.angle_gamma   90.00
#
_symmetry.space_group_name_H-M   'P 1'
#
loop_
_entity.id
_entity.type
_entity.pdbx_description
1 polymer ?
#
loop_
_entity_poly.entity_id
_entity_poly.type
_entity_poly.pdbx_seq_one_letter_code
_entity_poly.pdbx_strand_id
1 'polypeptide(L)'
;MGYKTAIFLTLLTAAGQQSVKAQRLQEVSFYLGSQGVSTIAKDYYHNLFVAGDDHKSISIVDSMWTSNCNTRPFYLLLISNMLVNADGALGDTLGVYCKRFIETRPDDIIDFLYCGNPAVNRDFIQHWAYQIAGEIMADRGENPVASREKLLSVALEKCKPENRSKLEFFFSRVAKFCV
;
A
#
# COMPACT_ATOMS: atom_id res chain seq x y z
N MET A 1 39.35 -39.98 -36.88
CA MET A 1 39.26 -38.60 -36.36
C MET A 1 37.82 -38.14 -36.51
N GLY A 2 37.07 -38.07 -35.42
CA GLY A 2 35.66 -37.65 -35.46
C GLY A 2 35.34 -36.90 -34.17
N TYR A 3 35.16 -35.58 -34.28
CA TYR A 3 34.73 -34.74 -33.17
C TYR A 3 33.20 -34.79 -33.11
N LYS A 4 32.65 -35.30 -32.00
CA LYS A 4 31.23 -35.15 -31.66
C LYS A 4 31.08 -33.94 -30.75
N THR A 5 30.63 -32.83 -31.33
CA THR A 5 30.25 -31.61 -30.61
C THR A 5 28.87 -31.82 -30.00
N ALA A 6 28.77 -31.83 -28.67
CA ALA A 6 27.50 -31.80 -27.96
C ALA A 6 27.07 -30.35 -27.75
N ILE A 7 25.95 -29.95 -28.34
CA ILE A 7 25.31 -28.66 -28.09
C ILE A 7 24.36 -28.84 -26.91
N PHE A 8 24.71 -28.24 -25.76
CA PHE A 8 23.79 -28.08 -24.64
C PHE A 8 22.87 -26.89 -24.93
N LEU A 9 21.59 -27.18 -25.19
CA LEU A 9 20.55 -26.16 -25.35
C LEU A 9 19.96 -25.86 -23.97
N THR A 10 20.41 -24.77 -23.34
CA THR A 10 19.82 -24.29 -22.07
C THR A 10 18.49 -23.60 -22.38
N LEU A 11 17.38 -24.24 -22.02
CA LEU A 11 16.05 -23.65 -22.01
C LEU A 11 15.98 -22.59 -20.89
N LEU A 12 15.98 -21.30 -21.28
CA LEU A 12 15.60 -20.20 -20.40
C LEU A 12 14.07 -20.23 -20.25
N THR A 13 13.55 -20.67 -19.11
CA THR A 13 12.15 -20.46 -18.74
C THR A 13 11.97 -19.01 -18.31
N ALA A 14 11.38 -18.19 -19.17
CA ALA A 14 10.84 -16.90 -18.77
C ALA A 14 9.67 -17.14 -17.81
N ALA A 15 9.91 -16.96 -16.51
CA ALA A 15 8.85 -16.90 -15.51
C ALA A 15 8.02 -15.64 -15.80
N GLY A 16 6.90 -15.81 -16.50
CA GLY A 16 5.93 -14.75 -16.70
C GLY A 16 5.42 -14.27 -15.34
N GLN A 17 5.76 -13.03 -14.99
CA GLN A 17 5.12 -12.35 -13.86
C GLN A 17 3.64 -12.15 -14.22
N GLN A 18 2.77 -13.04 -13.73
CA GLN A 18 1.34 -12.77 -13.74
C GLN A 18 1.11 -11.48 -12.97
N SER A 19 0.61 -10.46 -13.67
CA SER A 19 0.10 -9.23 -13.07
C SER A 19 -1.02 -9.61 -12.12
N VAL A 20 -0.70 -9.72 -10.83
CA VAL A 20 -1.66 -10.04 -9.79
C VAL A 20 -2.58 -8.84 -9.65
N LYS A 21 -3.78 -8.91 -10.24
CA LYS A 21 -4.79 -7.86 -10.12
C LYS A 21 -5.14 -7.64 -8.66
N ALA A 22 -5.21 -6.38 -8.23
CA ALA A 22 -5.78 -5.99 -6.95
C ALA A 22 -7.20 -6.55 -6.83
N GLN A 23 -7.48 -7.30 -5.78
CA GLN A 23 -8.85 -7.74 -5.49
C GLN A 23 -9.58 -6.64 -4.73
N ARG A 24 -10.88 -6.48 -4.96
CA ARG A 24 -11.73 -5.60 -4.16
C ARG A 24 -11.86 -6.13 -2.73
N LEU A 25 -12.08 -5.21 -1.78
CA LEU A 25 -12.42 -5.56 -0.40
C LEU A 25 -13.72 -6.39 -0.36
N GLN A 26 -13.63 -7.58 0.23
CA GLN A 26 -14.77 -8.48 0.47
C GLN A 26 -15.45 -8.16 1.82
N GLU A 27 -16.53 -8.88 2.10
CA GLU A 27 -17.16 -8.86 3.44
C GLU A 27 -16.14 -9.24 4.51
N VAL A 28 -16.17 -8.54 5.65
CA VAL A 28 -15.21 -8.73 6.74
C VAL A 28 -15.12 -10.18 7.21
N SER A 29 -16.26 -10.88 7.27
CA SER A 29 -16.34 -12.27 7.71
C SER A 29 -15.45 -13.22 6.89
N PHE A 30 -15.24 -12.94 5.60
CA PHE A 30 -14.30 -13.68 4.76
C PHE A 30 -12.88 -13.64 5.33
N TYR A 31 -12.44 -12.46 5.78
CA TYR A 31 -11.10 -12.27 6.34
C TYR A 31 -10.96 -12.87 7.74
N LEU A 32 -11.97 -12.71 8.58
CA LEU A 32 -11.96 -13.27 9.94
C LEU A 32 -11.93 -14.81 9.93
N GLY A 33 -12.58 -15.44 8.95
CA GLY A 33 -12.53 -16.89 8.73
C GLY A 33 -11.26 -17.39 8.04
N SER A 34 -10.46 -16.50 7.43
CA SER A 34 -9.28 -16.90 6.65
C SER A 34 -8.09 -17.29 7.54
N GLN A 35 -7.45 -18.42 7.22
CA GLN A 35 -6.17 -18.82 7.82
C GLN A 35 -4.99 -17.96 7.31
N GLY A 36 -5.18 -17.26 6.19
CA GLY A 36 -4.19 -16.35 5.61
C GLY A 36 -4.16 -14.96 6.25
N VAL A 37 -5.00 -14.71 7.26
CA VAL A 37 -5.02 -13.48 8.05
C VAL A 37 -4.51 -13.82 9.45
N SER A 38 -3.44 -13.14 9.87
CA SER A 38 -2.84 -13.32 11.20
C SER A 38 -3.82 -13.05 12.33
N THR A 39 -3.67 -13.75 13.46
CA THR A 39 -4.44 -13.48 14.69
C THR A 39 -4.33 -12.02 15.12
N ILE A 40 -3.14 -11.42 15.07
CA ILE A 40 -2.92 -10.01 15.45
C ILE A 40 -3.81 -9.05 14.65
N ALA A 41 -3.93 -9.25 13.34
CA ALA A 41 -4.81 -8.45 12.49
C ALA A 41 -6.29 -8.60 12.85
N LYS A 42 -6.73 -9.82 13.21
CA LYS A 42 -8.11 -10.08 13.67
C LYS A 42 -8.35 -9.44 15.04
N ASP A 43 -7.38 -9.54 15.94
CA ASP A 43 -7.44 -8.94 17.27
C ASP A 43 -7.55 -7.41 17.18
N TYR A 44 -6.77 -6.79 16.29
CA TYR A 44 -6.86 -5.35 16.01
C TYR A 44 -8.24 -4.98 15.44
N TYR A 45 -8.75 -5.74 14.47
CA TYR A 45 -10.10 -5.52 13.93
C TYR A 45 -11.19 -5.58 15.01
N HIS A 46 -11.04 -6.48 15.99
CA HIS A 46 -11.95 -6.61 17.13
C HIS A 46 -11.67 -5.59 18.25
N ASN A 47 -10.79 -4.62 18.05
CA ASN A 47 -10.38 -3.61 19.03
C ASN A 47 -9.84 -4.22 20.34
N LEU A 48 -9.18 -5.38 20.27
CA LEU A 48 -8.56 -6.02 21.43
C LEU A 48 -7.26 -5.32 21.87
N PHE A 49 -6.71 -4.45 21.03
CA PHE A 49 -5.64 -3.53 21.38
C PHE A 49 -5.71 -2.27 20.50
N VAL A 50 -5.09 -1.19 20.98
CA VAL A 50 -4.96 0.08 20.24
C VAL A 50 -3.63 0.08 19.50
N ALA A 51 -3.60 0.59 18.27
CA ALA A 51 -2.37 0.70 17.53
C ALA A 51 -1.41 1.69 18.21
N GLY A 52 -0.18 1.24 18.45
CA GLY A 52 0.95 2.06 18.88
C GLY A 52 2.19 1.77 18.03
N ASP A 53 3.28 2.49 18.29
CA ASP A 53 4.60 2.20 17.71
C ASP A 53 5.20 0.94 18.36
N ASP A 54 4.59 -0.21 18.07
CA ASP A 54 4.95 -1.52 18.62
C ASP A 54 4.92 -2.64 17.56
N HIS A 55 5.52 -3.77 17.92
CA HIS A 55 5.63 -4.93 17.04
C HIS A 55 4.28 -5.46 16.51
N LYS A 56 3.17 -5.25 17.23
CA LYS A 56 1.85 -5.73 16.78
C LYS A 56 1.34 -4.86 15.65
N SER A 57 1.34 -3.54 15.81
CA SER A 57 0.92 -2.62 14.74
C SER A 57 1.82 -2.77 13.53
N ILE A 58 3.15 -2.82 13.73
CA ILE A 58 4.11 -2.98 12.62
C ILE A 58 3.90 -4.31 11.89
N SER A 59 3.58 -5.41 12.57
CA SER A 59 3.28 -6.68 11.90
C SER A 59 2.05 -6.62 10.97
N ILE A 60 1.05 -5.80 11.31
CA ILE A 60 -0.12 -5.55 10.46
C ILE A 60 0.30 -4.69 9.26
N VAL A 61 1.12 -3.67 9.48
CA VAL A 61 1.64 -2.80 8.43
C VAL A 61 2.47 -3.59 7.42
N ASP A 62 3.42 -4.41 7.88
CA ASP A 62 4.22 -5.31 7.04
C ASP A 62 3.36 -6.22 6.15
N SER A 63 2.20 -6.63 6.68
CA SER A 63 1.28 -7.51 5.96
C SER A 63 0.63 -6.85 4.73
N MET A 64 0.69 -5.52 4.56
CA MET A 64 0.24 -4.87 3.32
C MET A 64 1.08 -5.26 2.09
N TRP A 65 2.33 -5.71 2.30
CA TRP A 65 3.19 -6.23 1.23
C TRP A 65 2.94 -7.71 0.92
N THR A 66 1.96 -8.36 1.55
CA THR A 66 1.62 -9.75 1.26
C THR A 66 1.46 -10.01 -0.24
N SER A 67 1.95 -11.16 -0.72
CA SER A 67 1.69 -11.62 -2.09
C SER A 67 0.24 -12.06 -2.30
N ASN A 68 -0.47 -12.36 -1.20
CA ASN A 68 -1.87 -12.76 -1.23
C ASN A 68 -2.78 -11.55 -1.54
N CYS A 69 -3.16 -11.41 -2.81
CA CYS A 69 -4.06 -10.35 -3.23
C CYS A 69 -5.45 -10.43 -2.60
N ASN A 70 -5.85 -11.59 -2.08
CA ASN A 70 -7.15 -11.71 -1.45
C ASN A 70 -7.17 -11.04 -0.08
N THR A 71 -6.10 -11.16 0.71
CA THR A 71 -6.05 -10.61 2.09
C THR A 71 -5.51 -9.18 2.15
N ARG A 72 -4.77 -8.72 1.14
CA ARG A 72 -4.22 -7.34 1.10
C ARG A 72 -5.25 -6.24 1.35
N PRO A 73 -6.46 -6.25 0.74
CA PRO A 73 -7.46 -5.20 0.99
C PRO A 73 -7.88 -5.10 2.46
N PHE A 74 -7.86 -6.21 3.20
CA PHE A 74 -8.14 -6.21 4.62
C PHE A 74 -7.02 -5.52 5.41
N TYR A 75 -5.76 -5.78 5.09
CA TYR A 75 -4.64 -5.07 5.71
C TYR A 75 -4.67 -3.57 5.39
N LEU A 76 -5.04 -3.18 4.17
CA LEU A 76 -5.24 -1.77 3.82
C LEU A 76 -6.37 -1.13 4.64
N LEU A 77 -7.46 -1.87 4.91
CA LEU A 77 -8.52 -1.42 5.81
C LEU A 77 -8.00 -1.20 7.24
N LEU A 78 -7.26 -2.15 7.79
CA LEU A 78 -6.71 -2.03 9.15
C LEU A 78 -5.75 -0.86 9.27
N ILE A 79 -4.82 -0.72 8.33
CA ILE A 79 -3.86 0.39 8.32
C ILE A 79 -4.60 1.72 8.19
N SER A 80 -5.63 1.80 7.33
CA SER A 80 -6.42 3.03 7.20
C SER A 80 -7.10 3.42 8.52
N ASN A 81 -7.57 2.45 9.30
CA ASN A 81 -8.07 2.69 10.66
C ASN A 81 -6.96 3.15 11.62
N MET A 82 -5.74 2.62 11.50
CA MET A 82 -4.59 3.09 12.28
C MET A 82 -4.30 4.56 12.00
N LEU A 83 -4.31 4.97 10.72
CA LEU A 83 -4.02 6.35 10.32
C LEU A 83 -5.01 7.38 10.89
N VAL A 84 -6.23 6.97 11.27
CA VAL A 84 -7.23 7.86 11.88
C VAL A 84 -6.74 8.37 13.24
N ASN A 85 -6.06 7.52 14.01
CA ASN A 85 -5.60 7.82 15.37
C ASN A 85 -4.07 7.90 15.48
N ALA A 86 -3.35 7.84 14.36
CA ALA A 86 -1.90 7.84 14.37
C ALA A 86 -1.36 9.24 14.65
N ASP A 87 -0.58 9.35 15.73
CA ASP A 87 0.17 10.53 16.10
C ASP A 87 1.62 10.16 16.47
N GLY A 88 2.45 11.19 16.68
CA GLY A 88 3.84 11.05 17.10
C GLY A 88 4.61 9.97 16.33
N ALA A 89 5.23 9.06 17.08
CA ALA A 89 6.09 7.99 16.54
C ALA A 89 5.34 7.00 15.62
N LEU A 90 4.07 6.71 15.91
CA LEU A 90 3.27 5.84 15.04
C LEU A 90 2.95 6.54 13.73
N GLY A 91 2.59 7.83 13.77
CA GLY A 91 2.36 8.65 12.59
C GLY A 91 3.58 8.68 11.67
N ASP A 92 4.76 9.00 12.22
CA ASP A 92 6.02 9.04 11.47
C ASP A 92 6.30 7.68 10.79
N THR A 93 6.17 6.59 11.55
CA THR A 93 6.39 5.24 11.04
C THR A 93 5.42 4.90 9.91
N LEU A 94 4.12 5.16 10.10
CA LEU A 94 3.11 4.91 9.09
C LEU A 94 3.29 5.81 7.86
N GLY A 95 3.75 7.04 8.01
CA GLY A 95 4.06 7.96 6.91
C GLY A 95 5.08 7.36 5.94
N VAL A 96 6.18 6.81 6.46
CA VAL A 96 7.21 6.11 5.67
C VAL A 96 6.60 4.95 4.87
N TYR A 97 5.80 4.10 5.55
CA TYR A 97 5.15 2.97 4.90
C TYR A 97 4.12 3.40 3.84
N CYS A 98 3.33 4.45 4.11
CA CYS A 98 2.33 4.98 3.19
C CYS A 98 2.98 5.53 1.91
N LYS A 99 4.03 6.36 2.06
CA LYS A 99 4.79 6.91 0.92
C LYS A 99 5.41 5.79 0.07
N ARG A 100 6.06 4.82 0.71
CA ARG A 100 6.64 3.67 0.00
C ARG A 100 5.58 2.83 -0.71
N PHE A 101 4.39 2.68 -0.10
CA PHE A 101 3.33 1.87 -0.71
C PHE A 101 2.70 2.56 -1.92
N ILE A 102 2.39 3.86 -1.87
CA ILE A 102 1.86 4.59 -3.03
C ILE A 102 2.87 4.62 -4.18
N GLU A 103 4.18 4.68 -3.87
CA GLU A 103 5.24 4.64 -4.87
C GLU A 103 5.37 3.28 -5.57
N THR A 104 5.10 2.18 -4.86
CA THR A 104 5.36 0.82 -5.35
C THR A 104 4.11 0.11 -5.85
N ARG A 105 2.94 0.39 -5.27
CA ARG A 105 1.66 -0.27 -5.56
C ARG A 105 0.51 0.74 -5.67
N PRO A 106 0.62 1.75 -6.56
CA PRO A 106 -0.36 2.83 -6.66
C PRO A 106 -1.77 2.32 -6.96
N ASP A 107 -1.90 1.31 -7.83
CA ASP A 107 -3.22 0.76 -8.17
C ASP A 107 -3.90 0.08 -6.97
N ASP A 108 -3.16 -0.64 -6.11
CA ASP A 108 -3.75 -1.37 -4.99
C ASP A 108 -4.40 -0.39 -3.98
N ILE A 109 -3.73 0.73 -3.70
CA ILE A 109 -4.25 1.74 -2.78
C ILE A 109 -5.35 2.60 -3.42
N ILE A 110 -5.23 2.96 -4.71
CA ILE A 110 -6.27 3.71 -5.41
C ILE A 110 -7.53 2.87 -5.61
N ASP A 111 -7.40 1.60 -6.00
CA ASP A 111 -8.54 0.70 -6.10
C ASP A 111 -9.22 0.52 -4.73
N PHE A 112 -8.44 0.42 -3.65
CA PHE A 112 -8.97 0.33 -2.29
C PHE A 112 -9.71 1.62 -1.87
N LEU A 113 -9.07 2.79 -1.92
CA LEU A 113 -9.63 4.06 -1.44
C LEU A 113 -10.88 4.49 -2.23
N TYR A 114 -10.98 4.10 -3.50
CA TYR A 114 -12.06 4.48 -4.40
C TYR A 114 -12.99 3.30 -4.77
N CYS A 115 -12.98 2.20 -4.01
CA CYS A 115 -13.80 1.01 -4.32
C CYS A 115 -15.31 1.20 -4.11
N GLY A 116 -15.73 2.22 -3.36
CA GLY A 116 -17.13 2.45 -3.00
C GLY A 116 -17.70 1.47 -1.96
N ASN A 117 -16.86 0.64 -1.34
CA ASN A 117 -17.28 -0.26 -0.26
C ASN A 117 -17.59 0.58 1.01
N PRO A 118 -18.75 0.37 1.68
CA PRO A 118 -19.13 1.13 2.88
C PRO A 118 -18.15 1.02 4.06
N ALA A 119 -17.37 -0.07 4.15
CA ALA A 119 -16.35 -0.23 5.18
C ALA A 119 -15.13 0.69 4.96
N VAL A 120 -14.95 1.22 3.75
CA VAL A 120 -13.88 2.16 3.42
C VAL A 120 -14.41 3.59 3.64
N ASN A 121 -14.06 4.18 4.77
CA ASN A 121 -14.44 5.56 5.08
C ASN A 121 -13.78 6.52 4.07
N ARG A 122 -14.56 7.47 3.53
CA ARG A 122 -14.07 8.50 2.61
C ARG A 122 -12.96 9.36 3.21
N ASP A 123 -12.95 9.52 4.53
CA ASP A 123 -11.91 10.27 5.25
C ASP A 123 -10.56 9.57 5.21
N PHE A 124 -10.50 8.27 4.92
CA PHE A 124 -9.23 7.57 4.72
C PHE A 124 -8.36 8.23 3.65
N ILE A 125 -8.97 8.80 2.59
CA ILE A 125 -8.22 9.55 1.58
C ILE A 125 -7.43 10.70 2.23
N GLN A 126 -8.04 11.41 3.18
CA GLN A 126 -7.41 12.55 3.85
C GLN A 126 -6.33 12.09 4.84
N HIS A 127 -6.57 11.01 5.59
CA HIS A 127 -5.58 10.47 6.51
C HIS A 127 -4.34 9.93 5.79
N TRP A 128 -4.52 9.18 4.69
CA TRP A 128 -3.42 8.75 3.83
C TRP A 128 -2.66 9.94 3.23
N ALA A 129 -3.38 10.94 2.72
CA ALA A 129 -2.77 12.12 2.14
C ALA A 129 -1.95 12.93 3.16
N TYR A 130 -2.47 13.09 4.37
CA TYR A 130 -1.79 13.78 5.48
C TYR A 130 -0.48 13.08 5.86
N GLN A 131 -0.50 11.76 6.02
CA GLN A 131 0.67 10.98 6.44
C GLN A 131 1.77 10.97 5.37
N ILE A 132 1.39 10.86 4.09
CA ILE A 132 2.34 10.98 2.97
C ILE A 132 2.93 12.39 2.90
N ALA A 133 2.12 13.43 3.11
CA ALA A 133 2.60 14.81 3.12
C ALA A 133 3.58 15.08 4.27
N GLY A 134 3.30 14.57 5.47
CA GLY A 134 4.20 14.66 6.62
C GLY A 134 5.58 14.09 6.30
N GLU A 135 5.61 12.91 5.71
CA GLU A 135 6.86 12.25 5.29
C GLU A 135 7.55 12.97 4.12
N ILE A 136 6.81 13.64 3.22
CA ILE A 136 7.40 14.52 2.19
C ILE A 136 8.06 15.75 2.84
N MET A 137 7.41 16.36 3.82
CA MET A 137 7.92 17.55 4.52
C MET A 137 9.08 17.24 5.47
N ALA A 138 9.17 16.01 5.95
CA ALA A 138 10.28 15.54 6.78
C ALA A 138 11.60 15.43 5.99
N ASP A 139 11.54 15.34 4.65
CA ASP A 139 12.71 15.31 3.78
C ASP A 139 13.38 16.69 3.71
N ARG A 140 14.46 16.86 4.48
CA ARG A 140 15.17 18.14 4.63
C ARG A 140 16.01 18.54 3.42
N GLY A 141 16.15 17.67 2.42
CA GLY A 141 17.06 17.87 1.29
C GLY A 141 16.41 18.41 0.02
N GLU A 142 15.09 18.30 -0.12
CA GLU A 142 14.37 18.58 -1.36
C GLU A 142 13.12 19.45 -1.07
N ASN A 143 12.77 20.35 -2.00
CA ASN A 143 11.57 21.17 -1.86
C ASN A 143 10.32 20.26 -1.81
N PRO A 144 9.41 20.38 -0.82
CA PRO A 144 8.24 19.51 -0.70
C PRO A 144 7.38 19.39 -1.97
N VAL A 145 7.28 20.48 -2.75
CA VAL A 145 6.56 20.49 -4.04
C VAL A 145 7.27 19.59 -5.06
N ALA A 146 8.60 19.71 -5.18
CA ALA A 146 9.40 18.89 -6.08
C ALA A 146 9.39 17.41 -5.66
N SER A 147 9.54 17.13 -4.36
CA SER A 147 9.45 15.77 -3.80
C SER A 147 8.10 15.12 -4.09
N ARG A 148 7.00 15.87 -3.94
CA ARG A 148 5.65 15.41 -4.26
C ARG A 148 5.50 15.11 -5.75
N GLU A 149 5.96 16.00 -6.63
CA GLU A 149 5.88 15.84 -8.09
C GLU A 149 6.67 14.63 -8.56
N LYS A 150 7.87 14.42 -8.00
CA LYS A 150 8.69 13.23 -8.22
C LYS A 150 7.98 11.96 -7.78
N LEU A 151 7.38 11.95 -6.58
CA LEU A 151 6.63 10.81 -6.08
C LEU A 151 5.41 10.50 -6.97
N LEU A 152 4.67 11.52 -7.41
CA LEU A 152 3.56 11.37 -8.35
C LEU A 152 4.03 10.79 -9.69
N SER A 153 5.14 11.29 -10.24
CA SER A 153 5.72 10.80 -11.50
C SER A 153 6.04 9.31 -11.40
N VAL A 154 6.75 8.89 -10.35
CA VAL A 154 7.09 7.48 -10.12
C VAL A 154 5.84 6.60 -9.95
N ALA A 155 4.83 7.10 -9.25
CA ALA A 155 3.57 6.38 -9.09
C ALA A 155 2.81 6.26 -10.42
N LEU A 156 2.78 7.30 -11.25
CA LEU A 156 2.11 7.29 -12.56
C LEU A 156 2.75 6.31 -13.57
N GLU A 157 4.05 6.09 -13.48
CA GLU A 157 4.77 5.10 -14.30
C GLU A 157 4.28 3.66 -14.03
N LYS A 158 3.88 3.37 -12.79
CA LYS A 158 3.43 2.04 -12.34
C LYS A 158 1.91 1.90 -12.28
N CYS A 159 1.17 2.99 -12.47
CA CYS A 159 -0.28 3.03 -12.36
C CYS A 159 -0.96 2.73 -13.70
N LYS A 160 -2.02 1.92 -13.64
CA LYS A 160 -2.85 1.63 -14.81
C LYS A 160 -3.56 2.89 -15.35
N PRO A 161 -3.78 3.00 -16.67
CA PRO A 161 -4.45 4.15 -17.28
C PRO A 161 -5.78 4.53 -16.60
N GLU A 162 -6.62 3.56 -16.25
CA GLU A 162 -7.93 3.78 -15.62
C GLU A 162 -7.87 4.39 -14.21
N ASN A 163 -6.72 4.34 -13.54
CA ASN A 163 -6.53 4.86 -12.19
C ASN A 163 -5.77 6.18 -12.14
N ARG A 164 -5.15 6.62 -13.25
CA ARG A 164 -4.32 7.84 -13.29
C ARG A 164 -5.04 9.08 -12.78
N SER A 165 -6.26 9.35 -13.24
CA SER A 165 -7.01 10.53 -12.78
C SER A 165 -7.38 10.47 -11.29
N LYS A 166 -7.61 9.28 -10.74
CA LYS A 166 -7.83 9.12 -9.29
C LYS A 166 -6.55 9.31 -8.51
N LEU A 167 -5.42 8.83 -9.04
CA LEU A 167 -4.10 9.03 -8.45
C LEU A 167 -3.72 10.52 -8.42
N GLU A 168 -3.90 11.23 -9.53
CA GLU A 168 -3.68 12.68 -9.59
C GLU A 168 -4.59 13.43 -8.60
N PHE A 169 -5.87 13.05 -8.54
CA PHE A 169 -6.79 13.62 -7.57
C PHE A 169 -6.37 13.33 -6.12
N PHE A 170 -5.87 12.13 -5.83
CA PHE A 170 -5.29 11.78 -4.54
C PHE A 170 -4.08 12.67 -4.21
N PHE A 171 -3.16 12.88 -5.16
CA PHE A 171 -2.01 13.78 -4.97
C PHE A 171 -2.41 15.25 -4.83
N SER A 172 -3.55 15.68 -5.38
CA SER A 172 -4.12 17.00 -5.08
C SER A 172 -4.55 17.15 -3.63
N ARG A 173 -4.84 16.03 -2.92
CA ARG A 173 -5.09 16.02 -1.47
C ARG A 173 -3.79 16.09 -0.68
N VAL A 174 -2.78 15.33 -1.09
CA VAL A 174 -1.42 15.40 -0.50
C VAL A 174 -0.89 16.85 -0.58
N ALA A 175 -1.07 17.50 -1.73
CA ALA A 175 -0.67 18.88 -1.96
C ALA A 175 -1.24 19.89 -0.96
N LYS A 176 -2.43 19.65 -0.39
CA LYS A 176 -3.04 20.56 0.59
C LYS A 176 -2.31 20.56 1.94
N PHE A 177 -1.52 19.54 2.20
CA PHE A 177 -0.79 19.37 3.46
C PHE A 177 0.71 19.65 3.31
N CYS A 178 1.24 19.78 2.08
CA CYS A 178 2.61 20.22 1.81
C CYS A 178 2.65 21.76 1.68
N VAL A 179 2.52 22.47 2.80
CA VAL A 179 2.57 23.95 2.88
C VAL A 179 3.86 24.45 3.53
#